data_AF-A0A7X4B4Z6-F1
#
_entry.id   AF-A0A7X4B4Z6-F1
#
_cell.length_a   1.000
_cell.length_b   1.000
_cell.length_c   1.000
_cell.angle_alpha   90.00
_cell.angle_beta   90.00
_cell.angle_gamma   90.00
#
_symmetry.space_group_name_H-M   'P 1'
#
loop_
_entity.id
_entity.type
_entity.pdbx_description
1 polymer ?
#
loop_
_entity_poly.entity_id
_entity_poly.type
_entity_poly.pdbx_seq_one_letter_code
_entity_poly.pdbx_strand_id
1 'polypeptide(L)'
;MKPTIMILGSTYLHNPGLDVYNFKMDDVLAPKRQDEIKKLVQQLKPFQPTKIAVEQDPSRTDEINRIYQDYLNDVYELQRWEGEQLGFRLAKQMEHPKVYCVDHFRHDDPMIHLDEIDRDLVDYFKFAKENDQENLFPKYEDFSNVKGKRHKDKNGATWVEPDQYESLIDMYRRWN
;
A
#
# COMPACT_ATOMS: atom_id res chain seq x y z
N MET A 1 -22.71 6.95 -18.02
CA MET A 1 -21.59 5.99 -18.06
C MET A 1 -21.31 5.53 -16.64
N LYS A 2 -20.99 4.26 -16.40
CA LYS A 2 -20.59 3.77 -15.06
C LYS A 2 -19.06 3.91 -14.91
N PRO A 3 -18.55 4.39 -13.76
CA PRO A 3 -17.10 4.40 -13.53
C PRO A 3 -16.58 2.96 -13.48
N THR A 4 -15.36 2.76 -14.00
CA THR A 4 -14.61 1.51 -13.86
C THR A 4 -13.47 1.79 -12.89
N ILE A 5 -13.28 0.92 -11.90
CA ILE A 5 -12.31 1.10 -10.82
C ILE A 5 -11.40 -0.13 -10.79
N MET A 6 -10.09 0.11 -10.69
CA MET A 6 -9.08 -0.89 -10.34
C MET A 6 -8.58 -0.56 -8.95
N ILE A 7 -8.62 -1.54 -8.05
CA ILE A 7 -7.98 -1.47 -6.74
C ILE A 7 -6.70 -2.30 -6.84
N LEU A 8 -5.57 -1.69 -6.51
CA LEU A 8 -4.27 -2.36 -6.48
C LEU A 8 -3.83 -2.46 -5.02
N GLY A 9 -3.98 -3.64 -4.42
CA GLY A 9 -3.40 -3.92 -3.12
C GLY A 9 -1.87 -3.89 -3.23
N SER A 10 -1.22 -3.14 -2.35
CA SER A 10 0.23 -2.93 -2.36
C SER A 10 0.90 -3.47 -1.11
N THR A 11 2.16 -3.88 -1.25
CA THR A 11 3.05 -3.99 -0.09
C THR A 11 3.49 -2.59 0.34
N TYR A 12 3.80 -2.40 1.63
CA TYR A 12 4.56 -1.24 2.07
C TYR A 12 5.96 -1.31 1.49
N LEU A 13 6.18 -0.70 0.32
CA LEU A 13 7.48 -0.73 -0.37
C LEU A 13 8.57 -0.03 0.44
N HIS A 14 8.18 0.95 1.26
CA HIS A 14 9.06 1.59 2.22
C HIS A 14 9.45 0.67 3.38
N ASN A 15 8.56 -0.27 3.73
CA ASN A 15 8.69 -1.23 4.82
C ASN A 15 9.38 -0.67 6.09
N PRO A 16 8.75 0.27 6.80
CA PRO A 16 9.36 0.94 7.94
C PRO A 16 9.50 0.04 9.19
N GLY A 17 9.02 -1.20 9.16
CA GLY A 17 9.05 -2.10 10.32
C GLY A 17 7.95 -1.82 11.35
N LEU A 18 6.85 -1.18 10.94
CA LEU A 18 5.75 -0.76 11.83
C LEU A 18 4.60 -1.78 11.88
N ASP A 19 4.61 -2.77 11.00
CA ASP A 19 3.58 -3.80 10.96
C ASP A 19 3.87 -4.91 11.97
N VAL A 20 2.83 -5.64 12.37
CA VAL A 20 2.97 -6.85 13.20
C VAL A 20 3.77 -7.93 12.43
N TYR A 21 3.71 -7.92 11.10
CA TYR A 21 4.45 -8.79 10.20
C TYR A 21 5.15 -7.96 9.12
N ASN A 22 6.48 -8.04 9.07
CA ASN A 22 7.31 -7.32 8.09
C ASN A 22 8.08 -8.32 7.23
N PHE A 23 8.24 -8.02 5.94
CA PHE A 23 9.01 -8.84 5.01
C PHE A 23 10.33 -8.17 4.68
N LYS A 24 11.45 -8.83 4.95
CA LYS A 24 12.74 -8.33 4.49
C LYS A 24 12.74 -8.28 2.96
N MET A 25 12.94 -7.09 2.43
CA MET A 25 13.02 -6.83 1.00
C MET A 25 14.27 -6.04 0.69
N ASP A 26 14.76 -6.17 -0.54
CA ASP A 26 15.81 -5.30 -1.04
C ASP A 26 15.32 -3.85 -1.06
N ASP A 27 16.25 -2.90 -0.98
CA ASP A 27 15.91 -1.48 -1.09
C ASP A 27 15.10 -1.24 -2.37
N VAL A 28 13.92 -0.66 -2.21
CA VAL A 28 13.03 -0.33 -3.34
C VAL A 28 13.71 0.61 -4.33
N LEU A 29 14.67 1.43 -3.89
CA LEU A 29 15.45 2.31 -4.76
C LEU A 29 16.60 1.60 -5.49
N ALA A 30 16.89 0.33 -5.18
CA ALA A 30 17.92 -0.42 -5.88
C ALA A 30 17.58 -0.58 -7.37
N PRO A 31 18.58 -0.56 -8.28
CA PRO A 31 18.34 -0.59 -9.73
C PRO A 31 17.41 -1.72 -10.19
N LYS A 32 17.58 -2.93 -9.62
CA LYS A 32 16.73 -4.09 -9.91
C LYS A 32 15.25 -3.83 -9.60
N ARG A 33 14.96 -3.25 -8.42
CA ARG A 33 13.59 -2.93 -7.98
C ARG A 33 12.99 -1.80 -8.80
N GLN A 34 13.79 -0.79 -9.13
CA GLN A 34 13.36 0.30 -10.00
C GLN A 34 12.95 -0.19 -11.40
N ASP A 35 13.65 -1.17 -11.95
CA ASP A 35 13.28 -1.77 -13.23
C ASP A 35 12.01 -2.64 -13.15
N GLU A 36 11.79 -3.35 -12.04
CA GLU A 36 10.53 -4.06 -11.79
C GLU A 36 9.35 -3.11 -11.63
N ILE A 37 9.51 -2.01 -10.90
CA ILE A 37 8.51 -0.95 -10.73
C ILE A 37 8.11 -0.37 -12.09
N LYS A 38 9.08 -0.03 -12.94
CA LYS A 38 8.79 0.47 -14.30
C LYS A 38 7.97 -0.54 -15.10
N LYS A 39 8.30 -1.84 -15.02
CA LYS A 39 7.54 -2.90 -15.70
C LYS A 39 6.12 -3.02 -15.16
N LEU A 40 5.94 -2.96 -13.84
CA LEU A 40 4.61 -2.98 -13.22
C LEU A 40 3.77 -1.79 -13.68
N VAL A 41 4.32 -0.57 -13.66
CA VAL A 41 3.64 0.63 -14.17
C VAL A 41 3.24 0.47 -15.64
N GLN A 42 4.09 -0.12 -16.49
CA GLN A 42 3.72 -0.42 -17.88
C GLN A 42 2.56 -1.42 -17.99
N GLN A 43 2.42 -2.36 -17.06
CA GLN A 43 1.29 -3.30 -17.04
C GLN A 43 -0.01 -2.67 -16.53
N LEU A 44 0.07 -1.60 -15.73
CA LEU A 44 -1.11 -0.85 -15.26
C LEU A 44 -1.62 0.14 -16.31
N LYS A 45 -0.75 0.69 -17.16
CA LYS A 45 -1.09 1.69 -18.17
C LYS A 45 -2.27 1.31 -19.11
N PRO A 46 -2.41 0.05 -19.58
CA PRO A 46 -3.53 -0.37 -20.45
C PRO A 46 -4.91 -0.19 -19.82
N PHE A 47 -5.02 -0.15 -18.49
CA PHE A 47 -6.27 0.17 -17.80
C PHE A 47 -6.77 1.60 -18.12
N GLN A 48 -5.88 2.49 -18.57
CA GLN A 48 -6.16 3.88 -18.89
C GLN A 48 -6.85 4.63 -17.73
N PRO A 49 -6.25 4.64 -16.53
CA PRO A 49 -6.84 5.33 -15.39
C PRO A 49 -6.97 6.82 -15.73
N THR A 50 -8.18 7.38 -15.56
CA THR A 50 -8.44 8.81 -15.73
C THR A 50 -8.19 9.61 -14.45
N LYS A 51 -8.02 8.90 -13.33
CA LYS A 51 -7.62 9.41 -12.02
C LYS A 51 -6.77 8.36 -11.33
N ILE A 52 -5.83 8.81 -10.50
CA ILE A 52 -5.00 7.94 -9.67
C ILE A 52 -5.12 8.42 -8.23
N ALA A 53 -5.59 7.52 -7.38
CA ALA A 53 -5.68 7.73 -5.95
C ALA A 53 -4.51 7.01 -5.25
N VAL A 54 -3.92 7.66 -4.26
CA VAL A 54 -2.80 7.13 -3.46
C VAL A 54 -3.20 7.09 -2.00
N GLU A 55 -2.77 6.05 -1.28
CA GLU A 55 -3.08 5.82 0.12
C GLU A 55 -2.35 6.83 1.02
N GLN A 56 -3.00 7.96 1.27
CA GLN A 56 -2.48 9.08 2.05
C GLN A 56 -3.62 9.95 2.55
N ASP A 57 -3.46 10.52 3.74
CA ASP A 57 -4.45 11.39 4.36
C ASP A 57 -4.88 12.55 3.41
N PRO A 58 -6.20 12.74 3.17
CA PRO A 58 -6.70 13.82 2.32
C PRO A 58 -6.25 15.23 2.72
N SER A 59 -5.99 15.49 4.01
CA SER A 59 -5.46 16.77 4.49
C SER A 59 -4.06 17.09 3.95
N ARG A 60 -3.32 16.07 3.48
CA ARG A 60 -2.02 16.23 2.83
C ARG A 60 -2.11 16.42 1.32
N THR A 61 -3.31 16.53 0.73
CA THR A 61 -3.51 16.66 -0.72
C THR A 61 -2.65 17.76 -1.35
N ASP A 62 -2.58 18.93 -0.72
CA ASP A 62 -1.81 20.06 -1.26
C ASP A 62 -0.30 19.81 -1.19
N GLU A 63 0.16 19.22 -0.09
CA GLU A 63 1.57 18.82 0.10
C GLU A 63 1.97 17.77 -0.95
N ILE A 64 1.20 16.68 -1.06
CA ILE A 64 1.48 15.59 -1.99
C ILE A 64 1.46 16.08 -3.45
N ASN A 65 0.50 16.94 -3.81
CA ASN A 65 0.46 17.47 -5.16
C ASN A 65 1.57 18.47 -5.46
N ARG A 66 2.07 19.21 -4.46
CA ARG A 66 3.28 20.01 -4.62
C ARG A 66 4.49 19.13 -4.93
N ILE A 67 4.71 18.07 -4.17
CA ILE A 67 5.79 17.10 -4.42
C ILE A 67 5.61 16.45 -5.80
N TYR A 68 4.38 16.12 -6.19
CA TYR A 68 4.10 15.58 -7.52
C TYR A 68 4.41 16.59 -8.64
N GLN A 69 4.11 17.88 -8.48
CA GLN A 69 4.53 18.91 -9.44
C GLN A 69 6.05 19.00 -9.55
N ASP A 70 6.75 18.94 -8.42
CA ASP A 70 8.21 18.94 -8.39
C ASP A 70 8.78 17.72 -9.14
N TYR A 71 8.13 16.55 -9.03
CA TYR A 71 8.47 15.36 -9.80
C TYR A 71 8.15 15.48 -11.32
N LEU A 72 7.06 16.15 -11.67
CA LEU A 72 6.74 16.44 -13.08
C LEU A 72 7.79 17.36 -13.72
N ASN A 73 8.31 18.31 -12.95
CA ASN A 73 9.33 19.27 -13.37
C ASN A 73 10.77 18.77 -13.23
N ASP A 74 10.96 17.48 -12.90
CA ASP A 74 12.27 16.83 -12.71
C ASP A 74 13.16 17.51 -11.64
N VAL A 75 12.54 18.17 -10.65
CA VAL A 75 13.22 18.79 -9.49
C VAL A 75 13.06 17.97 -8.19
N TYR A 76 12.44 16.79 -8.29
CA TYR A 76 12.26 15.86 -7.18
C TYR A 76 12.57 14.42 -7.61
N GLU A 77 13.38 13.73 -6.80
CA GLU A 77 13.66 12.30 -6.94
C GLU A 77 12.70 11.49 -6.07
N LEU A 78 12.03 10.51 -6.68
CA LEU A 78 11.07 9.65 -5.98
C LEU A 78 11.70 8.88 -4.82
N GLN A 79 11.02 8.89 -3.69
CA GLN A 79 11.34 8.20 -2.45
C GLN A 79 10.62 6.86 -2.35
N ARG A 80 10.85 6.14 -1.24
CA ARG A 80 10.51 4.72 -1.09
C ARG A 80 9.00 4.41 -1.06
N TRP A 81 8.17 5.42 -0.86
CA TRP A 81 6.72 5.25 -0.72
C TRP A 81 6.08 4.75 -2.03
N GLU A 82 5.18 3.78 -1.93
CA GLU A 82 4.46 3.18 -3.06
C GLU A 82 3.59 4.18 -3.82
N GLY A 83 3.03 5.19 -3.15
CA GLY A 83 2.31 6.28 -3.81
C GLY A 83 3.18 7.05 -4.79
N GLU A 84 4.47 7.21 -4.49
CA GLU A 84 5.46 7.81 -5.38
C GLU A 84 5.96 6.81 -6.43
N GLN A 85 6.38 5.61 -5.99
CA GLN A 85 6.97 4.62 -6.88
C GLN A 85 5.99 4.09 -7.93
N LEU A 86 4.69 3.97 -7.61
CA LEU A 86 3.67 3.50 -8.54
C LEU A 86 2.73 4.62 -8.96
N GLY A 87 2.13 5.32 -7.99
CA GLY A 87 1.12 6.35 -8.24
C GLY A 87 1.67 7.51 -9.09
N PHE A 88 2.75 8.16 -8.66
CA PHE A 88 3.31 9.30 -9.39
C PHE A 88 3.85 8.89 -10.75
N ARG A 89 4.54 7.74 -10.84
CA ARG A 89 5.05 7.23 -12.12
C ARG A 89 3.93 7.00 -13.13
N LEU A 90 2.85 6.33 -12.71
CA LEU A 90 1.70 6.06 -13.56
C LEU A 90 0.99 7.38 -13.93
N ALA A 91 0.84 8.30 -12.97
CA ALA A 91 0.24 9.61 -13.22
C ALA A 91 1.01 10.43 -14.26
N LYS A 92 2.35 10.48 -14.16
CA LYS A 92 3.22 11.15 -15.15
C LYS A 92 3.08 10.52 -16.54
N GLN A 93 3.04 9.19 -16.63
CA GLN A 93 2.88 8.47 -17.92
C GLN A 93 1.49 8.60 -18.55
N MET A 94 0.49 8.95 -17.75
CA MET A 94 -0.88 9.23 -18.17
C MET A 94 -1.16 10.72 -18.33
N GLU A 95 -0.13 11.57 -18.18
CA GLU A 95 -0.21 13.03 -18.29
C GLU A 95 -1.21 13.66 -17.31
N HIS A 96 -1.39 13.04 -16.14
CA HIS A 96 -2.29 13.57 -15.13
C HIS A 96 -1.68 14.79 -14.45
N PRO A 97 -2.41 15.90 -14.30
CA PRO A 97 -1.90 17.10 -13.66
C PRO A 97 -1.81 16.95 -12.13
N LYS A 98 -2.46 15.93 -11.55
CA LYS A 98 -2.51 15.71 -10.11
C LYS A 98 -2.82 14.26 -9.74
N VAL A 99 -2.53 13.91 -8.48
CA VAL A 99 -2.98 12.68 -7.82
C VAL A 99 -3.99 13.00 -6.71
N TYR A 100 -4.72 12.00 -6.26
CA TYR A 100 -5.77 12.15 -5.25
C TYR A 100 -5.40 11.38 -3.98
N CYS A 101 -5.30 12.06 -2.84
CA CYS A 101 -5.08 11.39 -1.56
C CYS A 101 -6.38 10.76 -1.06
N VAL A 102 -6.32 9.48 -0.69
CA VAL A 102 -7.41 8.73 -0.06
C VAL A 102 -6.81 7.92 1.09
N ASP A 103 -7.46 7.87 2.24
CA ASP A 103 -7.04 7.06 3.40
C ASP A 103 -8.30 6.64 4.17
N HIS A 104 -8.16 5.73 5.12
CA HIS A 104 -9.23 5.31 5.99
C HIS A 104 -9.79 6.48 6.82
N PHE A 105 -11.01 6.25 7.32
CA PHE A 105 -11.88 7.24 7.93
C PHE A 105 -11.23 7.96 9.11
N ARG A 106 -11.26 9.29 9.09
CA ARG A 106 -10.81 10.12 10.20
C ARG A 106 -11.90 10.24 11.26
N HIS A 107 -11.47 10.58 12.48
CA HIS A 107 -12.34 10.94 13.60
C HIS A 107 -13.13 12.24 13.37
N ASP A 108 -12.62 13.11 12.51
CA ASP A 108 -13.20 14.40 12.14
C ASP A 108 -13.77 14.41 10.71
N ASP A 109 -13.97 13.23 10.08
CA ASP A 109 -14.66 13.15 8.78
C ASP A 109 -16.13 13.55 8.97
N PRO A 110 -16.62 14.64 8.32
CA PRO A 110 -17.99 15.11 8.52
C PRO A 110 -19.06 14.15 7.97
N MET A 111 -18.67 13.10 7.22
CA MET A 111 -19.55 12.02 6.78
C MET A 111 -19.54 10.81 7.72
N ILE A 112 -18.63 10.76 8.70
CA ILE A 112 -18.43 9.64 9.61
C ILE A 112 -18.45 10.20 11.04
N HIS A 113 -19.61 10.14 11.70
CA HIS A 113 -19.70 10.46 13.11
C HIS A 113 -19.10 9.30 13.94
N LEU A 114 -17.77 9.29 14.14
CA LEU A 114 -17.11 8.22 14.91
C LEU A 114 -17.63 8.09 16.36
N ASP A 115 -18.22 9.15 16.90
CA ASP A 115 -18.92 9.13 18.20
C ASP A 115 -20.28 8.42 18.14
N GLU A 116 -20.87 8.27 16.95
CA GLU A 116 -22.10 7.51 16.69
C GLU A 116 -21.82 6.08 16.19
N ILE A 117 -20.58 5.80 15.79
CA ILE A 117 -20.15 4.44 15.48
C ILE A 117 -19.84 3.74 16.80
N ASP A 118 -20.64 2.74 17.11
CA ASP A 118 -20.30 1.78 18.15
C ASP A 118 -18.92 1.21 17.84
N ARG A 119 -17.93 1.53 18.69
CA ARG A 119 -16.55 1.09 18.46
C ARG A 119 -16.42 -0.42 18.49
N ASP A 120 -17.37 -1.13 19.11
CA ASP A 120 -17.43 -2.59 19.07
C ASP A 120 -17.72 -3.11 17.66
N LEU A 121 -18.33 -2.32 16.77
CA LEU A 121 -18.56 -2.68 15.36
C LEU A 121 -17.30 -2.55 14.49
N VAL A 122 -16.31 -1.77 14.91
CA VAL A 122 -15.02 -1.60 14.20
C VAL A 122 -13.86 -2.28 14.92
N ASP A 123 -14.03 -2.68 16.18
CA ASP A 123 -13.12 -3.57 16.89
C ASP A 123 -13.37 -5.02 16.43
N TYR A 124 -12.83 -5.33 15.25
CA TYR A 124 -12.96 -6.65 14.66
C TYR A 124 -12.39 -7.75 15.56
N PHE A 125 -11.35 -7.47 16.37
CA PHE A 125 -10.80 -8.43 17.34
C PHE A 125 -11.81 -8.79 18.42
N LYS A 126 -12.43 -7.79 19.03
CA LYS A 126 -13.50 -8.00 20.03
C LYS A 126 -14.70 -8.71 19.40
N PHE A 127 -15.17 -8.25 18.24
CA PHE A 127 -16.27 -8.86 17.51
C PHE A 127 -16.01 -10.35 17.23
N ALA A 128 -14.83 -10.68 16.70
CA ALA A 128 -14.49 -12.07 16.39
C ALA A 128 -14.44 -12.94 17.64
N LYS A 129 -13.93 -12.42 18.76
CA LYS A 129 -13.90 -13.14 20.04
C LYS A 129 -15.29 -13.38 20.61
N GLU A 130 -16.16 -12.36 20.59
CA GLU A 130 -17.53 -12.46 21.11
C GLU A 130 -18.43 -13.36 20.26
N ASN A 131 -18.06 -13.60 19.01
CA ASN A 131 -18.84 -14.40 18.06
C ASN A 131 -18.17 -15.75 17.69
N ASP A 132 -17.14 -16.19 18.42
CA ASP A 132 -16.38 -17.43 18.13
C ASP A 132 -15.82 -17.49 16.69
N GLN A 133 -15.50 -16.33 16.13
CA GLN A 133 -15.01 -16.11 14.77
C GLN A 133 -13.51 -15.80 14.70
N GLU A 134 -12.76 -15.92 15.80
CA GLU A 134 -11.31 -15.67 15.84
C GLU A 134 -10.54 -16.56 14.84
N ASN A 135 -11.12 -17.69 14.43
CA ASN A 135 -10.60 -18.58 13.40
C ASN A 135 -10.67 -18.01 11.98
N LEU A 136 -11.47 -16.96 11.74
CA LEU A 136 -11.57 -16.24 10.46
C LEU A 136 -10.45 -15.22 10.28
N PHE A 137 -9.77 -14.83 11.37
CA PHE A 137 -8.57 -14.04 11.19
C PHE A 137 -7.55 -14.83 10.39
N PRO A 138 -6.87 -14.18 9.43
CA PRO A 138 -5.84 -14.83 8.66
C PRO A 138 -4.84 -15.41 9.66
N LYS A 139 -4.76 -16.74 9.66
CA LYS A 139 -3.88 -17.47 10.54
C LYS A 139 -2.46 -17.22 10.06
N TYR A 140 -1.53 -17.44 10.97
CA TYR A 140 -0.11 -17.46 10.65
C TYR A 140 0.22 -18.38 9.45
N GLU A 141 -0.52 -19.48 9.27
CA GLU A 141 -0.40 -20.36 8.11
C GLU A 141 -0.88 -19.74 6.78
N ASP A 142 -1.79 -18.77 6.81
CA ASP A 142 -2.36 -18.18 5.58
C ASP A 142 -1.35 -17.24 4.89
N PHE A 143 -0.43 -16.65 5.65
CA PHE A 143 0.75 -15.94 5.13
C PHE A 143 1.97 -16.85 4.92
N SER A 144 1.88 -18.14 5.29
CA SER A 144 3.03 -19.07 5.31
C SER A 144 3.53 -19.52 3.94
N ASN A 145 2.82 -19.16 2.87
CA ASN A 145 3.22 -19.47 1.49
C ASN A 145 4.59 -18.86 1.12
N VAL A 146 5.04 -17.84 1.83
CA VAL A 146 6.42 -17.32 1.72
C VAL A 146 7.33 -18.16 2.62
N LYS A 147 8.10 -19.07 2.01
CA LYS A 147 9.17 -19.82 2.68
C LYS A 147 10.31 -18.88 3.05
N GLY A 148 10.82 -18.98 4.27
CA GLY A 148 11.83 -18.06 4.78
C GLY A 148 12.15 -18.25 6.26
N LYS A 149 13.28 -17.68 6.68
CA LYS A 149 13.65 -17.58 8.10
C LYS A 149 12.76 -16.54 8.77
N ARG A 150 12.41 -16.77 10.02
CA ARG A 150 11.57 -15.86 10.80
C ARG A 150 12.21 -15.55 12.13
N HIS A 151 12.10 -14.31 12.56
CA HIS A 151 12.52 -13.89 13.88
C HIS A 151 11.60 -12.79 14.41
N LYS A 152 11.54 -12.64 15.73
CA LYS A 152 10.85 -11.52 16.36
C LYS A 152 11.85 -10.42 16.68
N ASP A 153 11.47 -9.18 16.47
CA ASP A 153 12.26 -8.05 16.94
C ASP A 153 11.98 -7.73 18.42
N LYS A 154 12.67 -6.71 18.94
CA LYS A 154 12.55 -6.25 20.34
C LYS A 154 11.14 -5.82 20.75
N ASN A 155 10.29 -5.48 19.80
CA ASN A 155 8.91 -5.05 20.02
C ASN A 155 7.91 -6.19 19.81
N GLY A 156 8.39 -7.40 19.46
CA GLY A 156 7.56 -8.59 19.25
C GLY A 156 6.99 -8.73 17.84
N ALA A 157 7.29 -7.79 16.93
CA ALA A 157 6.92 -7.85 15.53
C ALA A 157 7.70 -8.97 14.82
N THR A 158 7.05 -9.66 13.90
CA THR A 158 7.63 -10.80 13.18
C THR A 158 8.25 -10.35 11.88
N TRP A 159 9.53 -10.66 11.70
CA TRP A 159 10.26 -10.43 10.46
C TRP A 159 10.39 -11.73 9.69
N VAL A 160 9.98 -11.72 8.42
CA VAL A 160 10.14 -12.82 7.47
C VAL A 160 11.27 -12.49 6.52
N GLU A 161 12.29 -13.34 6.46
CA GLU A 161 13.37 -13.29 5.47
C GLU A 161 13.13 -14.39 4.43
N PRO A 162 12.61 -14.07 3.23
CA PRO A 162 12.30 -15.08 2.22
C PRO A 162 13.54 -15.89 1.81
N ASP A 163 13.38 -17.20 1.59
CA ASP A 163 14.46 -18.09 1.16
C ASP A 163 14.92 -17.77 -0.27
N GLN A 164 14.03 -17.16 -1.07
CA GLN A 164 14.27 -16.82 -2.46
C GLN A 164 13.79 -15.41 -2.76
N TYR A 165 14.42 -14.80 -3.75
CA TYR A 165 13.98 -13.53 -4.29
C TYR A 165 12.62 -13.68 -4.98
N GLU A 166 11.68 -12.82 -4.64
CA GLU A 166 10.40 -12.65 -5.33
C GLU A 166 10.41 -11.31 -6.07
N SER A 167 10.03 -11.31 -7.35
CA SER A 167 9.89 -10.06 -8.12
C SER A 167 8.66 -9.29 -7.64
N LEU A 168 8.66 -7.96 -7.76
CA LEU A 168 7.47 -7.19 -7.39
C LEU A 168 6.23 -7.65 -8.14
N ILE A 169 6.32 -7.93 -9.44
CA ILE A 169 5.16 -8.40 -10.23
C ILE A 169 4.57 -9.69 -9.65
N ASP A 170 5.41 -10.64 -9.24
CA ASP A 170 4.94 -11.89 -8.65
C ASP A 170 4.32 -11.66 -7.26
N MET A 171 4.90 -10.75 -6.46
CA MET A 171 4.30 -10.31 -5.20
C MET A 171 2.89 -9.74 -5.40
N TYR A 172 2.71 -8.81 -6.35
CA TYR A 172 1.39 -8.21 -6.64
C TYR A 172 0.38 -9.23 -7.17
N ARG A 173 0.81 -10.21 -7.99
CA ARG A 173 -0.06 -11.30 -8.48
C ARG A 173 -0.45 -12.29 -7.40
N ARG A 174 0.37 -12.47 -6.37
CA ARG A 174 0.07 -13.37 -5.26
C ARG A 174 -1.01 -12.79 -4.34
N TRP A 175 -1.16 -11.46 -4.32
CA TRP A 175 -2.07 -10.76 -3.41
C TRP A 175 -3.33 -10.19 -4.05
N ASN A 176 -3.37 -10.08 -5.39
CA ASN A 176 -4.51 -9.55 -6.16
C ASN A 176 -4.95 -10.54 -7.23
#